data_AF-A0A120K0G2-F1
#
_entry.id   AF-A0A120K0G2-F1
#
_cell.length_a   1.000
_cell.length_b   1.000
_cell.length_c   1.000
_cell.angle_alpha   90.00
_cell.angle_beta   90.00
_cell.angle_gamma   90.00
#
_symmetry.space_group_name_H-M   'P 1'
#
loop_
_entity.id
_entity.type
_entity.pdbx_description
1 polymer ?
#
loop_
_entity_poly.entity_id
_entity_poly.type
_entity_poly.pdbx_seq_one_letter_code
_entity_poly.pdbx_strand_id
1 'polypeptide(L)'
;MNDEIIREVYSVLESRRDNPIDSYTSNIMQDNDKKAEDKILEKIAEEAGEVIIASKNDENLVYESVDLIFHTLLILAYKGVEIDEVFEEFARRRK
;
A
#
# COMPACT_ATOMS: atom_id res chain seq x y z
N MET A 1 -2.31 -18.34 9.41
CA MET A 1 -1.23 -17.36 9.28
C MET A 1 -1.90 -16.00 9.48
N ASN A 2 -1.25 -15.03 10.13
CA ASN A 2 -1.92 -13.79 10.55
C ASN A 2 -1.97 -12.76 9.40
N ASP A 3 -2.16 -13.23 8.16
CA ASP A 3 -2.24 -12.43 6.93
C ASP A 3 -3.69 -12.05 6.58
N GLU A 4 -4.67 -12.54 7.33
CA GLU A 4 -6.10 -12.24 7.17
C GLU A 4 -6.36 -10.73 7.10
N ILE A 5 -5.78 -9.96 8.04
CA ILE A 5 -5.93 -8.50 8.06
C ILE A 5 -5.37 -7.85 6.78
N ILE A 6 -4.24 -8.33 6.27
CA ILE A 6 -3.64 -7.78 5.04
C ILE A 6 -4.53 -8.10 3.84
N ARG A 7 -5.09 -9.31 3.77
CA ARG A 7 -6.02 -9.73 2.71
C ARG A 7 -7.32 -8.93 2.74
N GLU A 8 -7.88 -8.69 3.93
CA GLU A 8 -9.07 -7.84 4.09
C GLU A 8 -8.81 -6.41 3.62
N VAL A 9 -7.68 -5.82 4.04
CA VAL A 9 -7.26 -4.49 3.57
C VAL A 9 -7.12 -4.50 2.04
N TYR A 10 -6.46 -5.50 1.47
CA TYR A 10 -6.27 -5.59 0.02
C TYR A 10 -7.59 -5.69 -0.74
N SER A 11 -8.52 -6.53 -0.28
CA SER A 11 -9.85 -6.67 -0.87
C SER A 11 -10.63 -5.35 -0.85
N VAL A 12 -10.49 -4.56 0.22
CA VAL A 12 -11.06 -3.21 0.28
C VAL A 12 -10.42 -2.28 -0.76
N LEU A 13 -9.11 -2.35 -0.97
CA LEU A 13 -8.42 -1.54 -1.99
C LEU A 13 -8.88 -1.91 -3.41
N GLU A 14 -8.99 -3.20 -3.71
CA GLU A 14 -9.53 -3.69 -4.99
C GLU A 14 -10.98 -3.24 -5.19
N SER A 15 -11.82 -3.38 -4.16
CA SER A 15 -13.20 -2.90 -4.20
C SER A 15 -13.28 -1.41 -4.47
N ARG A 16 -12.35 -0.60 -3.93
CA ARG A 16 -12.34 0.86 -4.12
C ARG A 16 -11.75 1.31 -5.45
N ARG A 17 -10.92 0.47 -6.08
CA ARG A 17 -10.47 0.61 -7.47
C ARG A 17 -11.62 0.36 -8.43
N ASP A 18 -12.34 -0.75 -8.26
CA ASP A 18 -13.37 -1.22 -9.19
C ASP A 18 -14.73 -0.55 -8.96
N ASN A 19 -15.03 -0.20 -7.71
CA ASN A 19 -16.25 0.49 -7.29
C ASN A 19 -15.89 1.73 -6.46
N PRO A 20 -15.49 2.84 -7.10
CA PRO A 20 -15.03 4.01 -6.38
C PRO A 20 -16.14 4.64 -5.51
N ILE A 21 -15.78 5.00 -4.29
CA ILE A 21 -16.65 5.68 -3.31
C ILE A 21 -15.99 6.99 -2.87
N ASP A 22 -16.71 7.86 -2.14
CA ASP A 22 -16.09 9.03 -1.52
C ASP A 22 -15.18 8.59 -0.35
N SER A 23 -13.93 8.29 -0.68
CA SER A 23 -12.90 7.84 0.26
C SER A 23 -11.52 8.29 -0.21
N TYR A 24 -10.59 8.42 0.74
CA TYR A 24 -9.20 8.80 0.45
C TYR A 24 -8.58 7.98 -0.68
N THR A 25 -8.64 6.65 -0.60
CA THR A 25 -8.02 5.76 -1.59
C THR A 25 -8.71 5.82 -2.96
N SER A 26 -10.04 5.91 -3.00
CA SER A 26 -10.76 6.08 -4.27
C SER A 26 -10.46 7.43 -4.90
N ASN A 27 -10.26 8.49 -4.11
CA ASN A 27 -9.91 9.82 -4.63
C ASN A 27 -8.49 9.86 -5.20
N ILE A 28 -7.56 9.10 -4.62
CA ILE A 28 -6.21 8.94 -5.18
C ILE A 28 -6.25 8.17 -6.49
N MET A 29 -6.98 7.05 -6.55
CA MET A 29 -7.05 6.16 -7.72
C MET A 29 -7.85 6.74 -8.91
N GLN A 30 -8.72 7.73 -8.70
CA GLN A 30 -9.60 8.28 -9.74
C GLN A 30 -9.00 9.46 -10.55
N ASP A 31 -7.83 9.99 -10.21
CA ASP A 31 -7.23 11.09 -10.96
C ASP A 31 -6.58 10.53 -12.24
N ASN A 32 -7.09 10.91 -13.44
CA ASN A 32 -6.65 10.46 -14.78
C ASN A 32 -5.34 9.64 -14.79
N ASP A 33 -5.41 8.32 -15.01
CA ASP A 33 -4.39 7.25 -14.86
C ASP A 33 -2.91 7.62 -14.59
N LYS A 34 -2.34 8.61 -15.27
CA LYS A 34 -1.01 9.15 -14.95
C LYS A 34 -0.95 9.87 -13.60
N LYS A 35 -1.95 10.67 -13.25
CA LYS A 35 -1.97 11.44 -12.01
C LYS A 35 -2.22 10.57 -10.78
N ALA A 36 -3.06 9.54 -10.90
CA ALA A 36 -3.29 8.59 -9.81
C ALA A 36 -2.01 7.84 -9.45
N GLU A 37 -1.33 7.26 -10.45
CA GLU A 37 -0.06 6.57 -10.22
C GLU A 37 1.00 7.49 -9.62
N ASP A 38 1.19 8.68 -10.20
CA ASP A 38 2.16 9.67 -9.70
C ASP A 38 1.90 10.02 -8.22
N LYS A 39 0.64 10.24 -7.83
CA LYS A 39 0.26 10.51 -6.44
C LYS A 39 0.55 9.36 -5.49
N ILE A 40 0.28 8.11 -5.91
CA ILE A 40 0.57 6.94 -5.08
C ILE A 40 2.10 6.81 -4.89
N LEU A 41 2.87 7.03 -5.96
CA LEU A 41 4.33 6.96 -5.92
C LEU A 41 4.94 8.09 -5.06
N GLU A 42 4.38 9.31 -5.12
CA GLU A 42 4.75 10.42 -4.23
C GLU A 42 4.56 10.04 -2.76
N LYS A 43 3.41 9.45 -2.41
CA LYS A 43 3.17 8.94 -1.05
C LYS A 43 4.16 7.86 -0.64
N ILE A 44 4.45 6.89 -1.50
CA ILE A 44 5.45 5.85 -1.20
C ILE A 44 6.82 6.47 -0.90
N ALA A 45 7.24 7.49 -1.67
CA ALA A 45 8.50 8.18 -1.44
C ALA A 45 8.52 8.97 -0.12
N GLU A 46 7.40 9.62 0.22
CA GLU A 46 7.20 10.31 1.50
C GLU A 46 7.33 9.32 2.68
N GLU A 47 6.53 8.25 2.70
CA GLU A 47 6.51 7.28 3.79
C GLU A 47 7.84 6.52 3.96
N ALA A 48 8.55 6.28 2.86
CA ALA A 48 9.89 5.71 2.92
C ALA A 48 10.88 6.64 3.64
N GLY A 49 10.75 7.96 3.44
CA GLY A 49 11.51 8.97 4.17
C GLY A 49 11.13 9.00 5.65
N GLU A 50 9.84 8.92 5.96
CA GLU A 50 9.33 8.91 7.33
C GLU A 50 9.80 7.69 8.11
N VAL A 51 9.79 6.48 7.51
CA VAL A 51 10.36 5.26 8.11
C VAL A 51 11.84 5.44 8.46
N ILE A 52 12.62 6.07 7.59
CA ILE A 52 14.05 6.32 7.84
C ILE A 52 14.22 7.27 9.04
N ILE A 53 13.43 8.33 9.11
CA ILE A 53 13.49 9.32 10.20
C ILE A 53 13.03 8.68 11.51
N ALA A 54 11.89 8.00 11.50
CA ALA A 54 11.32 7.25 12.62
C ALA A 54 12.33 6.25 13.20
N SER A 55 13.00 5.47 12.35
CA SER A 55 14.03 4.52 12.78
C SER A 55 15.27 5.20 13.36
N LYS A 56 15.66 6.38 12.88
CA LYS A 56 16.83 7.10 13.38
C LYS A 56 16.58 7.83 14.70
N ASN A 57 15.34 8.22 14.94
CA ASN A 57 14.95 9.01 16.11
C ASN A 57 14.26 8.16 17.20
N ASP A 58 14.07 6.86 16.99
CA ASP A 58 13.33 5.94 17.88
C ASP A 58 11.88 6.39 18.14
N GLU A 59 11.21 6.91 17.10
CA GLU A 59 9.85 7.47 17.15
C GLU A 59 8.93 6.73 16.18
N ASN A 60 7.72 6.36 16.61
CA ASN A 60 6.60 5.89 15.77
C ASN A 60 6.89 4.89 14.62
N LEU A 61 7.99 4.13 14.66
CA LEU A 61 8.44 3.28 13.54
C LEU A 61 7.38 2.32 12.99
N VAL A 62 6.54 1.75 13.87
CA VAL A 62 5.45 0.84 13.44
C VAL A 62 4.40 1.59 12.62
N TYR A 63 4.07 2.82 12.99
CA TYR A 63 3.07 3.63 12.29
C TYR A 63 3.54 3.96 10.88
N GLU A 64 4.75 4.51 10.72
CA GLU A 64 5.30 4.84 9.39
C GLU A 64 5.54 3.60 8.54
N SER A 65 5.94 2.49 9.16
CA SER A 65 6.11 1.22 8.44
C SER A 65 4.78 0.72 7.89
N VAL A 66 3.69 0.85 8.66
CA VAL A 66 2.35 0.46 8.21
C VAL A 66 1.88 1.39 7.10
N ASP A 67 2.17 2.70 7.15
CA ASP A 67 1.74 3.61 6.09
C ASP A 67 2.49 3.36 4.78
N LEU A 68 3.79 3.09 4.85
CA LEU A 68 4.58 2.64 3.70
C LEU A 68 4.03 1.34 3.11
N ILE A 69 3.71 0.35 3.96
CA ILE A 69 3.13 -0.93 3.52
C ILE A 69 1.76 -0.69 2.87
N PHE A 70 0.92 0.16 3.47
CA PHE A 70 -0.41 0.45 2.96
C PHE A 70 -0.36 1.07 1.55
N HIS A 71 0.47 2.09 1.34
CA HIS A 71 0.65 2.71 0.02
C HIS A 71 1.30 1.76 -0.99
N THR A 72 2.16 0.84 -0.53
CA THR A 72 2.68 -0.26 -1.36
C THR A 72 1.57 -1.23 -1.80
N LEU A 73 0.67 -1.61 -0.90
CA LEU A 73 -0.50 -2.42 -1.26
C LEU A 73 -1.44 -1.68 -2.22
N LEU A 74 -1.59 -0.36 -2.03
CA LEU A 74 -2.41 0.50 -2.88
C LEU A 74 -1.91 0.52 -4.33
N ILE A 75 -0.61 0.68 -4.58
CA ILE A 75 -0.07 0.64 -5.95
C ILE A 75 -0.24 -0.74 -6.58
N LEU A 76 -0.06 -1.82 -5.82
CA LEU A 76 -0.24 -3.18 -6.31
C LEU A 76 -1.70 -3.42 -6.73
N ALA A 77 -2.66 -3.02 -5.88
CA ALA A 77 -4.08 -3.13 -6.17
C ALA A 77 -4.44 -2.27 -7.39
N TYR A 78 -3.95 -1.03 -7.46
CA TYR A 78 -4.11 -0.15 -8.60
C TYR A 78 -3.61 -0.76 -9.92
N LYS A 79 -2.48 -1.48 -9.87
CA LYS A 79 -1.88 -2.18 -11.02
C LYS A 79 -2.52 -3.54 -11.33
N GLY A 80 -3.46 -4.02 -10.51
CA GLY A 80 -4.11 -5.31 -10.70
C GLY A 80 -3.19 -6.50 -10.44
N VAL A 81 -2.21 -6.35 -9.54
CA VAL A 81 -1.39 -7.47 -9.07
C VAL A 81 -2.20 -8.30 -8.08
N GLU A 82 -2.11 -9.62 -8.11
CA GLU A 82 -2.82 -10.45 -7.13
C GLU A 82 -2.03 -10.50 -5.81
N ILE A 83 -2.71 -10.36 -4.67
CA ILE A 83 -2.03 -10.39 -3.35
C ILE A 83 -1.29 -11.70 -3.08
N ASP A 84 -1.74 -12.80 -3.68
CA ASP A 84 -1.08 -14.09 -3.58
C ASP A 84 0.32 -14.08 -4.22
N GLU A 85 0.56 -13.29 -5.27
CA GLU A 85 1.89 -13.14 -5.87
C GLU A 85 2.88 -12.55 -4.85
N VAL A 86 2.44 -11.59 -4.02
CA VAL A 86 3.26 -10.99 -2.96
C VAL A 86 3.59 -12.02 -1.89
N PHE A 87 2.60 -12.78 -1.42
CA PHE A 87 2.81 -13.80 -0.39
C PHE A 87 3.67 -14.97 -0.87
N GLU A 88 3.53 -15.38 -2.12
CA GLU A 88 4.43 -16.35 -2.74
C GLU A 88 5.87 -15.85 -2.76
N GLU A 89 6.08 -14.57 -3.08
CA GLU A 89 7.40 -13.95 -3.12
C GLU A 89 8.01 -13.85 -1.70
N PHE A 90 7.20 -13.56 -0.67
CA PHE A 90 7.64 -13.67 0.74
C PHE A 90 7.97 -15.11 1.12
N ALA A 91 7.15 -16.09 0.73
CA ALA A 91 7.38 -17.50 1.02
C ALA A 91 8.68 -17.99 0.39
N ARG A 92 9.03 -17.51 -0.81
CA ARG A 92 10.32 -17.79 -1.48
C ARG A 92 11.51 -17.20 -0.72
N ARG A 93 11.38 -16.00 -0.15
CA ARG A 93 12.44 -15.33 0.64
C ARG A 93 12.63 -15.91 2.04
N ARG A 94 11.61 -16.54 2.63
CA ARG A 94 11.64 -17.12 3.99
C ARG A 94 12.63 -18.30 4.16
N LYS A 95 13.25 -18.78 3.08
CA LYS A 95 14.16 -19.94 3.11
C LYS A 95 15.30 -19.77 4.11
#